data_AF-A0A9W6K358-F1
#
_entry.id   AF-A0A9W6K358-F1
#
_cell.length_a   1.000
_cell.length_b   1.000
_cell.length_c   1.000
_cell.angle_alpha   90.00
_cell.angle_beta   90.00
_cell.angle_gamma   90.00
#
_symmetry.space_group_name_H-M   'P 1'
#
loop_
_entity.id
_entity.type
_entity.pdbx_description
1 polymer ?
#
loop_
_entity_poly.entity_id
_entity_poly.type
_entity_poly.pdbx_seq_one_letter_code
_entity_poly.pdbx_strand_id
1 'polypeptide(L)'
;MKAPACPFCSKGRLRPTPWYRTLSCDACRVGTADLHGPAFIGCCVPFCRAARGDRKGDPLSAHMEWICSRHWQSVSKRLKRRRSKLRRLLARTNDPARRLRINEADNRAWAACKREAIEAAGGIG
;
A
#
# COMPACT_ATOMS: atom_id res chain seq x y z
N MET A 1 0.78 -27.96 -4.75
CA MET A 1 2.04 -27.24 -5.04
C MET A 1 3.12 -27.79 -4.10
N LYS A 2 4.29 -28.21 -4.60
CA LYS A 2 5.39 -28.71 -3.75
C LYS A 2 6.12 -27.52 -3.11
N ALA A 3 6.38 -27.59 -1.79
CA ALA A 3 7.11 -26.55 -1.08
C ALA A 3 8.58 -26.46 -1.57
N PRO A 4 9.12 -25.24 -1.80
CA PRO A 4 10.48 -25.06 -2.28
C PRO A 4 11.51 -25.54 -1.26
N ALA A 5 12.65 -26.02 -1.77
CA ALA A 5 13.79 -26.42 -0.93
C ALA A 5 14.39 -25.19 -0.24
N CYS A 6 14.92 -25.38 0.98
CA CYS A 6 15.60 -24.32 1.70
C CYS A 6 16.95 -24.00 1.04
N PRO A 7 17.22 -22.73 0.66
CA PRO A 7 18.48 -22.34 0.02
C PRO A 7 19.68 -22.36 0.97
N PHE A 8 19.46 -22.42 2.29
CA PHE A 8 20.52 -22.32 3.30
C PHE A 8 21.04 -23.66 3.79
N CYS A 9 20.17 -24.66 3.96
CA CYS A 9 20.58 -25.96 4.53
C CYS A 9 20.43 -27.13 3.58
N SER A 10 19.74 -26.96 2.45
CA SER A 10 19.43 -28.00 1.44
C SER A 10 18.68 -29.24 1.94
N LYS A 11 18.48 -29.37 3.27
CA LYS A 11 17.86 -30.53 3.94
C LYS A 11 16.36 -30.31 4.22
N GLY A 12 15.96 -29.08 4.51
CA GLY A 12 14.58 -28.75 4.86
C GLY A 12 13.79 -28.11 3.73
N ARG A 13 12.48 -28.03 3.91
CA ARG A 13 11.56 -27.32 3.03
C ARG A 13 11.04 -26.07 3.72
N LEU A 14 10.79 -25.06 2.90
CA LEU A 14 10.21 -23.80 3.35
C LEU A 14 8.70 -23.99 3.60
N ARG A 15 8.28 -23.92 4.86
CA ARG A 15 6.89 -24.08 5.31
C ARG A 15 6.28 -22.73 5.70
N PRO A 16 4.99 -22.48 5.41
CA PRO A 16 4.31 -21.28 5.88
C PRO A 16 4.32 -21.23 7.41
N THR A 17 4.71 -20.10 7.97
CA THR A 17 4.57 -19.86 9.41
C THR A 17 3.11 -19.48 9.75
N PRO A 18 2.65 -19.70 10.99
CA PRO A 18 1.30 -19.32 11.43
C PRO A 18 1.04 -17.80 11.38
N TRP A 19 2.10 -17.00 11.34
CA TRP A 19 2.06 -15.54 11.37
C TRP A 19 2.59 -15.01 10.03
N TYR A 20 1.66 -14.81 9.09
CA TYR A 20 1.80 -14.01 7.86
C TYR A 20 3.13 -14.12 7.06
N ARG A 21 3.04 -14.81 5.91
CA ARG A 21 3.82 -14.60 4.66
C ARG A 21 5.31 -14.94 4.65
N THR A 22 5.91 -15.31 5.78
CA THR A 22 7.26 -15.88 5.82
C THR A 22 7.17 -17.40 5.65
N LEU A 23 8.02 -17.95 4.78
CA LEU A 23 8.33 -19.38 4.85
C LEU A 23 9.52 -19.57 5.78
N SER A 24 9.42 -20.46 6.75
CA SER A 24 10.55 -20.89 7.57
C SER A 24 10.94 -22.32 7.23
N CYS A 25 12.23 -22.61 7.23
CA CYS A 25 12.72 -23.96 7.02
C CYS A 25 12.36 -24.86 8.22
N ASP A 26 11.68 -25.98 7.96
CA ASP A 26 11.32 -26.98 8.96
C ASP A 26 12.53 -27.68 9.61
N ALA A 27 13.67 -27.74 8.92
CA ALA A 27 14.90 -28.34 9.43
C ALA A 27 15.80 -27.35 10.18
N CYS A 28 16.23 -26.26 9.53
CA CYS A 28 17.23 -25.36 10.13
C CYS A 28 16.63 -24.16 10.88
N ARG A 29 15.36 -23.82 10.65
CA ARG A 29 14.69 -22.59 11.15
C ARG A 29 15.36 -21.24 10.80
N VAL A 30 16.56 -21.26 10.21
CA VAL A 30 17.33 -20.08 9.77
C VAL A 30 16.88 -19.57 8.41
N GLY A 31 16.54 -20.49 7.48
CA GLY A 31 16.12 -20.10 6.15
C GLY A 31 14.71 -19.50 6.16
N THR A 32 14.62 -18.18 6.15
CA THR A 32 13.37 -17.46 5.92
C THR A 32 13.32 -16.94 4.49
N ALA A 33 12.24 -17.24 3.77
CA ALA A 33 11.95 -16.63 2.48
C ALA A 33 10.61 -15.91 2.55
N ASP A 34 10.64 -14.60 2.33
CA ASP A 34 9.42 -13.85 2.04
C ASP A 34 8.95 -14.24 0.63
N LEU A 35 7.77 -14.86 0.54
CA LEU A 35 7.20 -15.29 -0.74
C LEU A 35 6.95 -14.14 -1.73
N HIS A 36 6.93 -12.92 -1.21
CA HIS A 36 6.86 -11.67 -1.94
C HIS A 36 7.83 -10.75 -1.20
N GLY A 37 8.89 -10.28 -1.85
CA GLY A 37 9.91 -9.40 -1.23
C GLY A 37 9.29 -8.24 -0.45
N PRO A 38 10.04 -7.55 0.42
CA PRO A 38 9.49 -6.64 1.40
C PRO A 38 8.52 -5.68 0.70
N ALA A 39 7.22 -5.84 0.99
CA ALA A 39 6.17 -5.08 0.36
C ALA A 39 6.25 -3.67 0.97
N PHE A 40 7.20 -2.88 0.49
CA PHE A 40 7.29 -1.48 0.78
C PHE A 40 6.74 -0.71 -0.42
N ILE A 41 5.96 0.32 -0.15
CA ILE A 41 5.54 1.29 -1.14
C ILE A 41 6.21 2.61 -0.83
N GLY A 42 6.91 3.16 -1.83
CA GLY A 42 7.49 4.50 -1.78
C GLY A 42 6.40 5.58 -1.83
N CYS A 43 6.68 6.74 -1.24
CA CYS A 43 5.86 7.92 -1.44
C CYS A 43 5.86 8.32 -2.92
N CYS A 44 4.70 8.59 -3.51
CA CYS A 44 4.57 8.95 -4.92
C CYS A 44 5.03 10.38 -5.26
N VAL A 45 5.67 11.08 -4.33
CA VAL A 45 6.17 12.45 -4.52
C VAL A 45 7.64 12.37 -4.94
N PRO A 46 8.05 13.03 -6.04
CA PRO A 46 9.44 13.01 -6.52
C PRO A 46 10.45 13.33 -5.42
N PHE A 47 11.59 12.64 -5.46
CA PHE A 47 12.71 12.78 -4.50
C PHE A 47 12.38 12.43 -3.04
N CYS A 48 11.15 12.03 -2.72
CA CYS A 48 10.80 11.53 -1.40
C CYS A 48 11.35 10.12 -1.19
N ARG A 49 12.16 9.92 -0.16
CA ARG A 49 12.69 8.59 0.22
C ARG A 49 11.82 7.86 1.25
N ALA A 50 10.69 8.43 1.63
CA ALA A 50 9.79 7.78 2.58
C ALA A 50 9.17 6.54 1.93
N ALA A 51 9.20 5.43 2.66
CA ALA A 51 8.52 4.18 2.29
C ALA A 51 7.66 3.70 3.47
N ARG A 52 6.61 2.93 3.19
CA ARG A 52 5.85 2.20 4.22
C ARG A 52 5.77 0.73 3.86
N GLY A 53 5.88 -0.13 4.87
CA GLY A 53 5.54 -1.54 4.75
C GLY A 53 4.05 -1.81 5.00
N ASP A 54 3.71 -3.09 5.09
CA ASP A 54 2.40 -3.57 5.54
C ASP A 54 2.05 -3.05 6.94
N ARG A 55 0.76 -2.78 7.19
CA ARG A 55 0.23 -2.39 8.50
C ARG A 55 -0.94 -3.29 8.90
N LYS A 56 -1.14 -3.46 10.21
CA LYS A 56 -2.27 -4.22 10.75
C LYS A 56 -3.60 -3.63 10.23
N GLY A 57 -4.34 -4.40 9.43
CA GLY A 57 -5.62 -3.99 8.85
C GLY A 57 -5.53 -3.07 7.61
N ASP A 58 -4.32 -2.74 7.14
CA ASP A 58 -4.07 -1.99 5.89
C ASP A 58 -2.88 -2.64 5.15
N PRO A 59 -3.03 -3.90 4.68
CA PRO A 59 -1.99 -4.55 3.89
C PRO A 59 -1.83 -3.84 2.55
N LEU A 60 -0.59 -3.81 2.03
CA LEU A 60 -0.34 -3.25 0.72
C LEU A 60 -0.96 -4.13 -0.36
N SER A 61 -1.60 -3.49 -1.33
CA SER A 61 -2.10 -4.11 -2.55
C SER A 61 -1.22 -3.75 -3.74
N ALA A 62 -1.22 -4.60 -4.77
CA ALA A 62 -0.69 -4.23 -6.07
C ALA A 62 -1.39 -2.93 -6.55
N HIS A 63 -0.62 -2.06 -7.20
CA HIS A 63 -1.08 -0.75 -7.71
C HIS A 63 -1.57 0.24 -6.64
N MET A 64 -1.33 -0.03 -5.35
CA MET A 64 -1.54 0.99 -4.34
C MET A 64 -0.61 2.16 -4.60
N GLU A 65 -1.08 3.38 -4.33
CA GLU A 65 -0.25 4.58 -4.29
C GLU A 65 -0.30 5.16 -2.88
N TRP A 66 0.80 5.76 -2.43
CA TRP A 66 0.89 6.30 -1.09
C TRP A 66 1.57 7.68 -1.10
N ILE A 67 1.05 8.59 -0.27
CA ILE A 67 1.69 9.88 0.05
C ILE A 67 2.08 9.82 1.53
N CYS A 68 3.35 10.10 1.85
CA CYS A 68 3.84 10.08 3.22
C CYS A 68 3.17 11.18 4.07
N SER A 69 3.25 11.06 5.40
CA SER A 69 2.63 12.03 6.32
C SER A 69 3.09 13.47 6.06
N ARG A 70 4.38 13.68 5.78
CA ARG A 70 4.96 14.99 5.46
C ARG A 70 4.29 15.64 4.25
N HIS A 71 4.24 14.94 3.12
CA HIS A 71 3.60 15.46 1.90
C HIS A 71 2.08 15.44 1.97
N TRP A 72 1.50 14.59 2.80
CA TRP A 72 0.06 14.64 3.03
C TRP A 72 -0.32 15.93 3.76
N GLN A 73 0.54 16.48 4.63
CA GLN A 73 0.25 17.74 5.32
C GLN A 73 0.12 18.93 4.36
N SER A 74 0.90 18.98 3.27
CA SER A 74 0.83 20.08 2.28
C SER A 74 -0.45 20.09 1.46
N VAL A 75 -1.13 18.94 1.30
CA VAL A 75 -2.42 18.89 0.59
C VAL A 75 -3.50 19.69 1.32
N SER A 76 -4.23 20.54 0.60
CA SER A 76 -5.29 21.40 1.13
C SER A 76 -6.35 20.61 1.91
N LYS A 77 -6.85 21.24 2.99
CA LYS A 77 -7.96 20.70 3.78
C LYS A 77 -9.21 20.45 2.92
N ARG A 78 -9.42 21.24 1.86
CA ARG A 78 -10.55 21.09 0.92
C ARG A 78 -10.50 19.76 0.18
N LEU A 79 -9.35 19.38 -0.40
CA LEU A 79 -9.22 18.09 -1.10
C LEU A 79 -9.32 16.91 -0.14
N LYS A 80 -8.69 17.02 1.05
CA LYS A 80 -8.80 16.00 2.11
C LYS A 80 -10.26 15.75 2.51
N ARG A 81 -11.03 16.82 2.74
CA ARG A 81 -12.46 16.77 3.08
C ARG A 81 -13.28 16.16 1.94
N ARG A 82 -13.01 16.56 0.69
CA ARG A 82 -13.67 16.00 -0.50
C ARG A 82 -13.48 14.49 -0.60
N ARG A 83 -12.24 14.01 -0.48
CA ARG A 83 -11.93 12.57 -0.54
C ARG A 83 -12.57 11.79 0.61
N SER A 84 -12.52 12.34 1.84
CA SER A 84 -13.18 11.74 3.00
C SER A 84 -14.70 11.61 2.79
N LYS A 85 -15.35 12.63 2.22
CA LYS A 85 -16.78 12.59 1.87
C LYS A 85 -17.07 11.48 0.86
N LEU A 86 -16.28 11.36 -0.21
CA LEU A 86 -16.48 10.34 -1.24
C LEU A 86 -16.33 8.93 -0.69
N ARG A 87 -15.30 8.67 0.14
CA ARG A 87 -15.11 7.37 0.80
C ARG A 87 -16.26 7.01 1.75
N ARG A 88 -16.78 7.98 2.51
CA ARG A 88 -17.97 7.78 3.36
C ARG A 88 -19.21 7.46 2.54
N LEU A 89 -19.39 8.12 1.38
CA LEU A 89 -20.48 7.81 0.46
C LEU A 89 -20.34 6.41 -0.14
N LEU A 90 -19.13 6.03 -0.55
CA LEU A 90 -18.84 4.70 -1.09
C LEU A 90 -19.16 3.60 -0.07
N ALA A 91 -18.80 3.80 1.20
CA ALA A 91 -19.08 2.85 2.27
C ALA A 91 -20.58 2.65 2.54
N ARG A 92 -21.42 3.63 2.19
CA ARG A 92 -22.89 3.59 2.40
C ARG A 92 -23.68 3.19 1.15
N THR A 93 -23.03 3.14 -0.01
CA THR A 93 -23.71 2.92 -1.29
C THR A 93 -23.67 1.45 -1.66
N ASN A 94 -24.85 0.83 -1.77
CA ASN A 94 -25.02 -0.54 -2.25
C ASN A 94 -25.28 -0.62 -3.77
N ASP A 95 -25.77 0.45 -4.39
CA ASP A 95 -26.00 0.51 -5.84
C ASP A 95 -24.67 0.45 -6.64
N PRO A 96 -24.44 -0.60 -7.46
CA PRO A 96 -23.21 -0.75 -8.25
C PRO A 96 -22.92 0.43 -9.18
N ALA A 97 -23.93 0.97 -9.87
CA ALA A 97 -23.74 2.05 -10.84
C ALA A 97 -23.32 3.35 -10.14
N ARG A 98 -23.92 3.65 -8.99
CA ARG A 98 -23.49 4.78 -8.15
C ARG A 98 -22.11 4.56 -7.52
N ARG A 99 -21.77 3.33 -7.10
CA ARG A 99 -20.42 3.01 -6.58
C ARG A 99 -19.33 3.30 -7.61
N LEU A 100 -19.52 2.90 -8.87
CA LEU A 100 -18.58 3.18 -9.96
C LEU A 100 -18.34 4.69 -10.12
N ARG A 101 -19.42 5.47 -10.22
CA ARG A 101 -19.32 6.95 -10.33
C ARG A 101 -18.61 7.59 -9.14
N ILE A 102 -18.84 7.09 -7.92
CA ILE A 102 -18.16 7.59 -6.71
C ILE A 102 -16.67 7.22 -6.75
N ASN A 103 -16.31 6.01 -7.17
CA ASN A 103 -14.93 5.57 -7.31
C ASN A 103 -14.16 6.44 -8.32
N GLU A 104 -14.75 6.71 -9.48
CA GLU A 104 -14.15 7.63 -10.46
C GLU A 104 -13.94 9.03 -9.87
N ALA A 105 -14.91 9.54 -9.12
CA ALA A 105 -14.79 10.82 -8.44
C ALA A 105 -13.71 10.80 -7.35
N ASP A 106 -13.54 9.69 -6.62
CA ASP A 106 -12.46 9.52 -5.62
C ASP A 106 -11.09 9.47 -6.31
N ASN A 107 -10.99 8.77 -7.44
CA ASN A 107 -9.77 8.70 -8.25
C ASN A 107 -9.37 10.08 -8.77
N ARG A 108 -10.32 10.88 -9.27
CA ARG A 108 -10.07 12.29 -9.65
C ARG A 108 -9.64 13.14 -8.47
N ALA A 109 -10.29 12.98 -7.31
CA ALA A 109 -9.90 13.68 -6.09
C ALA A 109 -8.50 13.27 -5.62
N TRP A 110 -8.14 12.00 -5.76
CA TRP A 110 -6.81 11.49 -5.45
C TRP A 110 -5.73 12.04 -6.37
N ALA A 111 -5.98 12.06 -7.68
CA ALA A 111 -5.08 12.68 -8.66
C ALA A 111 -4.81 14.16 -8.33
N ALA A 112 -5.85 14.91 -7.93
CA ALA A 112 -5.69 16.28 -7.47
C ALA A 112 -4.84 16.39 -6.20
N CYS A 113 -5.03 15.49 -5.22
CA CYS A 113 -4.18 15.46 -4.01
C CYS A 113 -2.71 15.18 -4.36
N LYS A 114 -2.46 14.23 -5.27
CA LYS A 114 -1.10 13.91 -5.71
C LYS A 114 -0.44 15.11 -6.38
N ARG A 115 -1.15 15.76 -7.31
CA ARG A 115 -0.64 16.96 -7.98
C ARG A 115 -0.27 18.05 -6.99
N GLU A 116 -1.17 18.39 -6.06
CA GLU A 116 -0.91 19.42 -5.05
C GLU A 116 0.27 19.05 -4.14
N ALA A 117 0.39 17.77 -3.76
CA ALA A 117 1.53 17.30 -2.98
C ALA A 117 2.87 17.42 -3.73
N ILE A 118 2.88 17.18 -5.05
CA ILE A 118 4.06 17.28 -5.91
C ILE A 118 4.42 18.76 -6.13
N GLU A 119 3.45 19.61 -6.46
CA GLU A 119 3.64 21.06 -6.64
C GLU A 119 4.19 21.70 -5.36
N ALA A 120 3.62 21.37 -4.20
CA ALA A 120 4.11 21.87 -2.92
C ALA A 120 5.52 21.37 -2.57
N ALA A 121 5.86 20.12 -2.91
CA ALA A 121 7.20 19.60 -2.70
C ALA A 121 8.25 20.24 -3.63
N GLY A 122 7.82 20.70 -4.81
CA GLY A 122 8.65 21.45 -5.76
C GLY A 122 8.67 22.97 -5.51
N GLY A 123 7.87 23.49 -4.58
CA GLY A 123 7.78 24.93 -4.31
C GLY A 123 7.01 25.73 -5.37
N ILE A 124 6.07 25.11 -6.09
CA ILE A 124 5.32 25.70 -7.21
C ILE A 124 3.90 26.15 -6.78
N GLY A 125 3.51 25.89 -5.52
CA GLY A 125 2.14 26.09 -5.00
C GLY A 125 1.96 27.30 -4.11
#